data_AF-A0A0P0XGG0-F1
#
_entry.id   AF-A0A0P0XGG0-F1
#
_cell.length_a   1.000
_cell.length_b   1.000
_cell.length_c   1.000
_cell.angle_alpha   90.00
_cell.angle_beta   90.00
_cell.angle_gamma   90.00
#
_symmetry.space_group_name_H-M   'P 1'
#
loop_
_entity.id
_entity.type
_entity.pdbx_description
1 polymer ?
#
loop_
_entity_poly.entity_id
_entity_poly.type
_entity_poly.pdbx_seq_one_letter_code
_entity_poly.pdbx_strand_id
1 'polypeptide(L)'
;MGCEKQGYFTLDEWRSGLKALRADTINKLKKAFPELVQEVTRPSNFQDFYPYAFRYCLTEDKKKCIEIPVACELLNLVLGLQFRPQVDKLVNYLKHQSEYKVINMDQWMGFLRFCNEEAKTCF
;
A
#
# COMPACT_ATOMS: atom_id res chain seq x y z
N MET A 1 9.62 2.35 8.87
CA MET A 1 9.57 3.79 9.20
C MET A 1 8.30 4.18 9.96
N GLY A 2 7.21 3.41 9.95
CA GLY A 2 6.07 3.69 10.84
C GLY A 2 5.46 5.08 10.68
N CYS A 3 5.60 5.69 9.50
CA CYS A 3 5.29 7.10 9.32
C CYS A 3 3.80 7.37 9.54
N GLU A 4 3.49 8.34 10.39
CA GLU A 4 2.12 8.63 10.79
C GLU A 4 1.34 9.39 9.71
N LYS A 5 2.01 10.23 8.88
CA LYS A 5 1.32 11.13 7.95
C LYS A 5 1.99 11.22 6.58
N GLN A 6 1.20 11.08 5.51
CA GLN A 6 1.69 11.32 4.15
C GLN A 6 2.14 12.75 3.95
N GLY A 7 3.32 12.92 3.31
CA GLY A 7 3.92 14.22 3.02
C GLY A 7 4.81 14.78 4.13
N TYR A 8 4.92 14.10 5.29
CA TYR A 8 5.74 14.53 6.41
C TYR A 8 6.62 13.38 6.91
N PHE A 9 7.85 13.70 7.29
CA PHE A 9 8.71 12.84 8.07
C PHE A 9 9.18 13.63 9.28
N THR A 10 8.89 13.12 10.47
CA THR A 10 9.53 13.61 11.68
C THR A 10 10.99 13.19 11.70
N LEU A 11 11.80 13.92 12.46
CA LEU A 11 13.24 13.67 12.56
C LEU A 11 13.52 12.30 13.20
N ASP A 12 12.67 11.86 14.12
CA ASP A 12 12.77 10.54 14.76
C ASP A 12 12.35 9.40 13.83
N GLU A 13 11.28 9.55 13.03
CA GLU A 13 10.90 8.58 12.00
C GLU A 13 12.04 8.39 10.99
N TRP A 14 12.64 9.50 10.55
CA TRP A 14 13.77 9.48 9.62
C TRP A 14 14.98 8.77 10.21
N ARG A 15 15.39 9.14 11.43
CA ARG A 15 16.55 8.52 12.11
C ARG A 15 16.32 7.03 12.38
N SER A 16 15.14 6.67 12.90
CA SER A 16 14.82 5.27 13.21
C SER A 16 14.75 4.42 11.94
N GLY A 17 14.17 4.96 10.86
CA GLY A 17 14.11 4.30 9.57
C GLY A 17 15.47 4.01 8.95
N LEU A 18 16.33 5.03 8.88
CA LEU A 18 17.69 4.86 8.34
C LEU A 18 18.54 3.91 9.19
N LYS A 19 18.36 3.95 10.52
CA LYS A 19 19.05 3.03 11.44
C LYS A 19 18.59 1.58 11.22
N ALA A 20 17.29 1.35 11.06
CA ALA A 20 16.74 0.03 10.74
C ALA A 20 17.27 -0.51 9.39
N LEU A 21 17.40 0.37 8.39
CA LEU A 21 17.94 0.03 7.06
C LEU A 21 19.47 -0.02 6.99
N ARG A 22 20.17 0.29 8.10
CA ARG A 22 21.64 0.46 8.14
C ARG A 22 22.18 1.37 7.02
N ALA A 23 21.37 2.34 6.61
CA ALA A 23 21.63 3.23 5.49
C ALA A 23 21.88 4.65 6.01
N ASP A 24 23.13 4.96 6.33
CA ASP A 24 23.55 6.31 6.76
C ASP A 24 23.87 7.27 5.60
N THR A 25 23.78 6.79 4.35
CA THR A 25 24.02 7.57 3.14
C THR A 25 22.97 7.25 2.08
N ILE A 26 22.72 8.20 1.17
CA ILE A 26 21.81 8.03 0.02
C ILE A 26 22.20 6.80 -0.82
N ASN A 27 23.50 6.52 -0.99
CA ASN A 27 23.97 5.35 -1.73
C ASN A 27 23.62 4.03 -1.03
N LYS A 28 23.75 3.95 0.30
CA LYS A 28 23.31 2.76 1.04
C LYS A 28 21.79 2.60 0.98
N LEU A 29 21.03 3.70 1.03
CA LEU A 29 19.57 3.66 0.87
C LEU A 29 19.16 3.11 -0.50
N LYS A 30 19.78 3.59 -1.58
CA LYS A 30 19.55 3.06 -2.93
C LYS A 30 19.87 1.57 -3.03
N LYS A 31 20.93 1.10 -2.37
CA LYS A 31 21.30 -0.32 -2.34
C LYS A 31 20.34 -1.18 -1.51
N ALA A 32 19.68 -0.62 -0.50
CA ALA A 32 18.68 -1.33 0.29
C ALA A 32 17.31 -1.46 -0.41
N PHE A 33 17.09 -0.70 -1.49
CA PHE A 33 15.79 -0.68 -2.18
C PHE A 33 15.33 -2.05 -2.70
N PRO A 34 16.18 -2.87 -3.35
CA PRO A 34 15.79 -4.21 -3.78
C PRO A 34 15.44 -5.13 -2.61
N GLU A 35 16.18 -5.01 -1.49
CA GLU A 35 15.91 -5.79 -0.27
C GLU A 35 14.57 -5.39 0.34
N LEU A 36 14.24 -4.09 0.37
CA LEU A 36 12.95 -3.57 0.82
C LEU A 36 11.79 -4.10 -0.04
N VAL A 37 11.94 -4.09 -1.37
CA VAL A 37 10.93 -4.65 -2.28
C VAL A 37 10.72 -6.14 -1.97
N GLN A 38 11.81 -6.91 -1.81
CA GLN A 38 11.72 -8.31 -1.43
C GLN A 38 11.03 -8.51 -0.07
N GLU A 39 11.37 -7.69 0.93
CA GLU A 39 10.77 -7.76 2.26
C GLU A 39 9.27 -7.53 2.22
N VAL A 40 8.82 -6.51 1.48
CA VAL A 40 7.39 -6.19 1.35
C VAL A 40 6.65 -7.28 0.60
N THR A 41 7.27 -7.94 -0.39
CA THR A 41 6.63 -9.06 -1.09
C THR A 41 6.48 -10.34 -0.26
N ARG A 42 7.12 -10.46 0.91
CA ARG A 42 6.93 -11.62 1.79
C ARG A 42 5.51 -11.61 2.37
N PRO A 43 4.77 -12.74 2.34
CA PRO A 43 3.36 -12.77 2.77
C PRO A 43 3.11 -12.22 4.18
N SER A 44 3.99 -12.53 5.15
CA SER A 44 3.86 -12.04 6.53
C SER A 44 3.96 -10.53 6.63
N ASN A 45 4.94 -9.93 5.94
CA ASN A 45 5.17 -8.49 5.98
C ASN A 45 4.13 -7.74 5.15
N PHE A 46 3.66 -8.35 4.05
CA PHE A 46 2.65 -7.75 3.20
C PHE A 46 1.32 -7.56 3.93
N GLN A 47 0.94 -8.49 4.83
CA GLN A 47 -0.28 -8.37 5.62
C GLN A 47 -0.29 -7.15 6.55
N ASP A 48 0.87 -6.71 7.03
CA ASP A 48 0.99 -5.48 7.82
C ASP A 48 1.16 -4.24 6.94
N PHE A 49 1.90 -4.37 5.83
CA PHE A 49 2.15 -3.27 4.89
C PHE A 49 0.88 -2.80 4.17
N TYR A 50 0.04 -3.72 3.73
CA TYR A 50 -1.16 -3.40 2.95
C TYR A 50 -2.17 -2.48 3.69
N PRO A 51 -2.57 -2.75 4.95
CA PRO A 51 -3.40 -1.82 5.72
C PRO A 51 -2.63 -0.57 6.16
N TYR A 52 -1.30 -0.64 6.29
CA TYR A 52 -0.48 0.55 6.53
C TYR A 52 -0.55 1.53 5.35
N ALA A 53 -0.45 1.05 4.11
CA ALA A 53 -0.52 1.88 2.91
C ALA A 53 -1.84 2.67 2.83
N PHE A 54 -2.96 2.04 3.19
CA PHE A 54 -4.25 2.72 3.28
C PHE A 54 -4.26 3.80 4.37
N ARG A 55 -3.78 3.47 5.58
CA ARG A 55 -3.72 4.44 6.69
C ARG A 55 -2.83 5.63 6.36
N TYR A 56 -1.73 5.39 5.66
CA TYR A 56 -0.82 6.45 5.24
C TYR A 56 -1.53 7.49 4.35
N CYS A 57 -2.47 7.06 3.51
CA CYS A 57 -3.27 7.94 2.66
C CYS A 57 -4.42 8.67 3.40
N LEU A 58 -4.69 8.36 4.67
CA LEU A 58 -5.63 9.12 5.49
C LEU A 58 -4.92 10.41 5.97
N THR A 59 -5.09 11.49 5.20
CA THR A 59 -4.39 12.76 5.46
C THR A 59 -4.93 13.55 6.67
N GLU A 60 -6.10 13.16 7.20
CA GLU A 60 -6.78 13.81 8.33
C GLU A 60 -7.21 12.77 9.37
N ASP A 61 -6.97 13.05 10.66
CA ASP A 61 -7.25 12.14 11.80
C ASP A 61 -8.70 11.62 11.87
N LYS A 62 -9.65 12.37 11.29
CA LYS A 62 -11.08 12.00 11.31
C LYS A 62 -11.53 11.24 10.07
N LYS A 63 -10.74 11.20 9.00
CA LYS A 63 -11.12 10.48 7.78
C LYS A 63 -10.90 8.99 7.99
N LYS A 64 -11.94 8.20 7.72
CA LYS A 64 -11.92 6.73 7.76
C LYS A 64 -11.97 6.09 6.37
N CYS A 65 -11.98 6.94 5.34
CA CYS A 65 -12.08 6.53 3.95
C CYS A 65 -11.11 7.35 3.09
N ILE A 66 -10.64 6.74 2.01
CA ILE A 66 -9.90 7.42 0.94
C ILE A 66 -10.80 7.58 -0.29
N GLU A 67 -10.56 8.61 -1.09
CA GLU A 67 -11.31 8.80 -2.33
C GLU A 67 -10.93 7.73 -3.36
N ILE A 68 -11.87 7.40 -4.24
CA ILE A 68 -11.64 6.38 -5.29
C ILE A 68 -10.41 6.65 -6.16
N PRO A 69 -10.14 7.88 -6.63
CA PRO A 69 -8.92 8.15 -7.38
C PRO A 69 -7.66 7.76 -6.61
N VAL A 70 -7.61 8.07 -5.30
CA VAL A 70 -6.49 7.70 -4.42
C VAL A 70 -6.41 6.19 -4.25
N ALA A 71 -7.55 5.52 -4.04
CA ALA A 71 -7.60 4.06 -3.96
C ALA A 71 -7.10 3.38 -5.24
N CYS A 72 -7.44 3.91 -6.42
CA CYS A 72 -6.99 3.38 -7.70
C CYS A 72 -5.46 3.46 -7.86
N GLU A 73 -4.86 4.59 -7.50
CA GLU A 73 -3.40 4.76 -7.54
C GLU A 73 -2.72 3.83 -6.52
N LEU A 74 -3.28 3.74 -5.31
CA LEU A 74 -2.74 2.90 -4.26
C LEU A 74 -2.80 1.41 -4.65
N LEU A 75 -3.91 0.93 -5.23
CA LEU A 75 -4.03 -0.44 -5.75
C LEU A 75 -2.96 -0.76 -6.79
N ASN A 76 -2.72 0.14 -7.75
CA ASN A 76 -1.67 -0.02 -8.74
C ASN A 76 -0.29 -0.11 -8.09
N LEU A 77 -0.04 0.71 -7.07
CA LEU A 77 1.24 0.77 -6.38
C LEU A 77 1.51 -0.46 -5.51
N VAL A 78 0.51 -0.93 -4.76
CA VAL A 78 0.71 -1.98 -3.76
C VAL A 78 0.40 -3.40 -4.25
N LEU A 79 -0.53 -3.55 -5.20
CA LEU A 79 -0.95 -4.85 -5.73
C LEU A 79 -0.63 -5.04 -7.22
N GLY A 80 -0.37 -3.95 -7.95
CA GLY A 80 -0.20 -4.01 -9.40
C GLY A 80 0.95 -4.87 -9.89
N LEU A 81 1.97 -5.12 -9.06
CA LEU A 81 3.08 -6.02 -9.39
C LEU A 81 2.68 -7.50 -9.32
N GLN A 82 1.85 -7.88 -8.34
CA GLN A 82 1.51 -9.28 -8.06
C GLN A 82 0.18 -9.71 -8.70
N PHE A 83 -0.78 -8.81 -8.79
CA PHE A 83 -2.16 -9.10 -9.18
C PHE A 83 -2.63 -8.21 -10.33
N ARG A 84 -1.75 -7.98 -11.32
CA ARG A 84 -2.01 -7.01 -12.40
C ARG A 84 -3.38 -7.19 -13.07
N PRO A 85 -3.78 -8.41 -13.51
CA PRO A 85 -5.09 -8.61 -14.14
C PRO A 85 -6.27 -8.27 -13.23
N GLN A 86 -6.17 -8.62 -11.94
CA GLN A 86 -7.22 -8.35 -10.95
C GLN A 86 -7.29 -6.85 -10.65
N VAL A 87 -6.14 -6.20 -10.47
CA VAL A 87 -6.04 -4.75 -10.22
C VAL A 87 -6.61 -3.97 -11.39
N ASP A 88 -6.28 -4.33 -12.64
CA ASP A 88 -6.79 -3.62 -13.81
C ASP A 88 -8.33 -3.72 -13.88
N LYS A 89 -8.91 -4.91 -13.62
CA LYS A 89 -10.37 -5.10 -13.54
C LYS A 89 -11.00 -4.28 -12.41
N LEU A 90 -10.39 -4.30 -11.23
CA LEU A 90 -10.92 -3.65 -10.03
C LEU A 90 -10.85 -2.13 -10.13
N VAL A 91 -9.73 -1.59 -10.65
CA VAL A 91 -9.57 -0.17 -10.95
C VAL A 91 -10.57 0.27 -12.03
N ASN A 92 -10.77 -0.55 -13.07
CA ASN A 92 -11.76 -0.25 -14.10
C ASN A 92 -13.17 -0.18 -13.49
N TYR A 93 -13.54 -1.14 -12.64
CA TYR A 93 -14.82 -1.13 -11.93
C TYR A 93 -14.99 0.12 -11.06
N LEU A 94 -13.98 0.44 -10.23
CA LEU A 94 -14.04 1.60 -9.34
C LEU A 94 -14.18 2.93 -10.09
N LYS A 95 -13.58 3.05 -11.27
CA LYS A 95 -13.68 4.24 -12.13
C LYS A 95 -15.07 4.41 -12.76
N HIS A 96 -15.82 3.32 -12.97
CA HIS A 96 -17.13 3.35 -13.63
C HIS A 96 -18.31 3.30 -12.66
N GLN A 97 -18.14 2.74 -11.46
CA GLN A 97 -19.20 2.76 -10.45
C GLN A 97 -19.48 4.22 -10.01
N SER A 98 -20.73 4.50 -9.64
CA SER A 98 -21.17 5.86 -9.22
C SER A 98 -21.90 5.88 -7.88
N GLU A 99 -22.07 4.73 -7.24
CA GLU A 99 -22.85 4.60 -6.00
C GLU A 99 -22.11 5.16 -4.78
N TYR A 100 -20.78 5.04 -4.77
CA TYR A 100 -19.93 5.59 -3.71
C TYR A 100 -18.73 6.31 -4.31
N LYS A 101 -18.13 7.21 -3.53
CA LYS A 101 -16.97 8.01 -3.94
C LYS A 101 -15.72 7.73 -3.12
N VAL A 102 -15.86 6.88 -2.10
CA VAL A 102 -14.83 6.62 -1.11
C VAL A 102 -14.75 5.13 -0.79
N ILE A 103 -13.57 4.70 -0.36
CA ILE A 103 -13.25 3.33 0.05
C ILE A 103 -12.88 3.35 1.52
N ASN A 104 -13.49 2.47 2.32
CA ASN A 104 -13.13 2.29 3.73
C ASN A 104 -12.11 1.14 3.92
N MET A 105 -11.59 0.98 5.14
CA MET A 105 -10.60 -0.06 5.46
C MET A 105 -11.11 -1.48 5.21
N ASP A 106 -12.38 -1.76 5.47
CA ASP A 106 -12.92 -3.11 5.28
C ASP A 106 -12.98 -3.48 3.79
N GLN A 107 -13.47 -2.57 2.95
CA GLN A 107 -13.44 -2.72 1.49
C GLN A 107 -12.02 -2.88 0.96
N TRP A 108 -11.09 -2.07 1.46
CA TRP A 108 -9.66 -2.15 1.12
C TRP A 108 -9.10 -3.55 1.41
N MET A 109 -9.33 -4.07 2.61
CA MET A 109 -8.92 -5.43 3.00
C MET A 109 -9.65 -6.50 2.18
N GLY A 110 -10.90 -6.26 1.80
CA GLY A 110 -11.68 -7.09 0.90
C GLY A 110 -11.01 -7.27 -0.48
N PHE A 111 -10.42 -6.22 -1.04
CA PHE A 111 -9.72 -6.31 -2.33
C PHE A 111 -8.51 -7.24 -2.29
N LEU A 112 -7.75 -7.25 -1.19
CA LEU A 112 -6.64 -8.18 -1.02
C LEU A 112 -7.13 -9.62 -0.89
N ARG A 113 -8.23 -9.86 -0.14
CA ARG A 113 -8.84 -11.19 -0.05
C ARG A 113 -9.29 -11.68 -1.44
N PHE A 114 -10.00 -10.83 -2.17
CA PHE A 114 -10.45 -11.11 -3.54
C PHE A 114 -9.28 -11.50 -4.46
N CYS A 115 -8.19 -10.71 -4.46
CA CYS A 115 -7.02 -11.01 -5.29
C CYS A 115 -6.37 -12.36 -4.94
N ASN A 116 -6.31 -12.71 -3.65
CA ASN A 116 -5.74 -13.98 -3.19
C ASN A 116 -6.63 -15.20 -3.51
N GLU A 117 -7.96 -15.04 -3.51
CA GLU A 117 -8.89 -16.10 -3.86
C GLU A 117 -8.87 -16.37 -5.38
N GLU A 118 -8.95 -15.32 -6.19
CA GLU A 118 -8.89 -15.41 -7.65
C GLU A 118 -7.54 -15.96 -8.16
N ALA A 119 -6.45 -15.72 -7.42
CA ALA A 119 -5.15 -16.28 -7.77
C ALA A 119 -5.06 -17.80 -7.53
N LYS A 120 -5.87 -18.35 -6.60
CA LYS A 120 -5.89 -19.79 -6.32
C LYS A 120 -6.69 -20.57 -7.36
N THR A 121 -7.70 -19.97 -7.97
CA THR A 121 -8.56 -20.61 -8.97
C THR A 121 -7.93 -20.75 -10.35
N CYS A 122 -6.75 -20.18 -10.59
CA CYS A 122 -5.99 -20.35 -11.84
C CYS A 122 -5.00 -21.53 -11.85
N PHE A 123 -4.99 -22.38 -10.81
CA PHE A 123 -4.22 -23.63 -10.74
C PHE A 123 -5.14 -24.82 -10.42
#